data_AF-A0A3P7NAD7-F1
#
_entry.id   AF-A0A3P7NAD7-F1
#
_cell.length_a   1.000
_cell.length_b   1.000
_cell.length_c   1.000
_cell.angle_alpha   90.00
_cell.angle_beta   90.00
_cell.angle_gamma   90.00
#
_symmetry.space_group_name_H-M   'P 1'
#
loop_
_entity.id
_entity.type
_entity.pdbx_description
1 polymer ?
#
loop_
_entity_poly.entity_id
_entity_poly.type
_entity_poly.pdbx_seq_one_letter_code
_entity_poly.pdbx_strand_id
1 'polypeptide(L)' 'MDAISGDIEFTCGTQKFSQRNAQLPNAAGYVYTFVHKTRENGLPDWTGVMHGYEIDYVFVMPFSEQI' A
#
# COMPACT_ATOMS: atom_id res chain seq x y z
N MET A 1 13.17 11.02 6.88
CA MET A 1 12.07 11.98 6.69
C MET A 1 10.90 11.29 6.00
N ASP A 2 11.19 10.46 5.01
CA ASP A 2 10.21 9.74 4.18
C ASP A 2 9.24 8.85 4.97
N ALA A 3 9.71 8.07 5.95
CA ALA A 3 8.84 7.25 6.79
C ALA A 3 7.81 8.09 7.57
N ILE A 4 8.22 9.24 8.11
CA ILE A 4 7.33 10.13 8.87
C ILE A 4 6.29 10.77 7.93
N SER A 5 6.69 11.19 6.73
CA SER A 5 5.76 11.71 5.72
C SER A 5 4.74 10.64 5.32
N GLY A 6 5.18 9.40 5.06
CA GLY A 6 4.28 8.29 4.78
C GLY A 6 3.29 7.99 5.91
N ASP A 7 3.74 8.07 7.17
CA ASP A 7 2.89 7.88 8.34
C ASP A 7 1.83 8.97 8.50
N ILE A 8 2.21 10.23 8.31
CA ILE A 8 1.32 11.40 8.45
C ILE A 8 0.29 11.43 7.31
N GLU A 9 0.73 11.18 6.08
CA GLU A 9 -0.10 11.37 4.89
C GLU A 9 -0.94 10.14 4.54
N PHE A 10 -0.48 8.93 4.86
CA PHE A 10 -1.14 7.69 4.40
C PHE A 10 -1.39 6.68 5.54
N THR A 11 -0.32 6.13 6.13
CA THR A 11 -0.41 4.90 6.95
C THR A 11 -1.28 5.08 8.20
N CYS A 12 -0.99 6.09 9.02
CA CYS A 12 -1.71 6.27 10.28
C CYS A 12 -3.14 6.77 10.06
N GLY A 13 -3.39 7.55 9.01
CA GLY A 13 -4.72 8.00 8.62
C GLY A 13 -5.62 6.84 8.23
N THR A 14 -5.15 5.97 7.34
CA THR A 14 -5.87 4.77 6.89
C THR A 14 -6.12 3.80 8.05
N GLN A 15 -5.13 3.57 8.91
CA GLN A 15 -5.32 2.70 10.08
C GLN A 15 -6.37 3.26 11.05
N LYS A 16 -6.32 4.56 11.38
CA LYS A 16 -7.33 5.19 12.24
C LYS A 16 -8.73 5.12 11.62
N PHE A 17 -8.85 5.32 10.31
CA PHE A 17 -10.11 5.15 9.60
C PHE A 17 -10.63 3.73 9.71
N SER A 18 -9.79 2.72 9.46
CA SER A 18 -10.19 1.32 9.57
C SER A 18 -10.62 0.96 10.99
N GLN A 19 -9.89 1.41 12.02
CA GLN A 19 -10.26 1.19 13.42
C GLN A 19 -11.61 1.81 13.76
N ARG A 20 -11.90 3.02 13.27
CA ARG A 20 -13.20 3.67 13.46
C ARG A 20 -14.33 2.92 12.74
N ASN A 21 -14.09 2.45 11.51
CA ASN A 21 -15.08 1.67 10.77
C ASN A 21 -15.39 0.34 11.46
N ALA A 22 -14.37 -0.33 12.03
CA ALA A 22 -14.56 -1.59 12.76
C ALA A 22 -15.43 -1.46 14.02
N GLN A 23 -15.67 -0.25 14.53
CA GLN A 23 -16.57 0.01 15.65
C GLN A 23 -18.04 0.16 15.23
N LEU A 24 -18.33 0.26 13.94
CA LEU A 24 -19.70 0.41 13.44
C LEU A 24 -20.46 -0.94 13.49
N PRO A 25 -21.77 -0.93 13.78
CA PRO A 25 -22.58 -2.14 13.74
C PRO A 25 -22.53 -2.81 12.36
N ASN A 26 -22.32 -4.13 12.35
CA ASN A 26 -22.23 -4.96 11.14
C ASN A 26 -21.10 -4.58 10.16
N ALA A 27 -20.09 -3.81 10.59
CA ALA A 27 -18.93 -3.53 9.76
C ALA A 27 -18.02 -4.77 9.66
N ALA A 28 -17.65 -5.12 8.42
CA ALA A 28 -16.64 -6.11 8.13
C ALA A 28 -15.63 -5.47 7.17
N GLY A 29 -14.33 -5.61 7.48
CA GLY A 29 -13.26 -5.03 6.68
C GLY A 29 -11.95 -5.77 6.94
N TYR A 30 -11.10 -5.78 5.93
CA TYR A 30 -9.76 -6.34 5.99
C TYR A 30 -8.76 -5.24 5.71
N VAL A 31 -7.62 -5.30 6.39
CA VAL A 31 -6.50 -4.39 6.18
C VAL A 31 -5.31 -5.23 5.77
N TYR A 32 -4.52 -4.74 4.82
CA TYR A 32 -3.26 -5.34 4.42
C TYR A 32 -2.14 -4.29 4.44
N THR A 33 -0.90 -4.75 4.52
CA THR A 33 0.29 -3.92 4.35
C THR A 33 1.14 -4.53 3.26
N PHE A 34 1.35 -3.76 2.19
CA PHE A 34 2.20 -4.18 1.08
C PHE A 34 3.66 -3.82 1.38
N VAL A 35 4.53 -4.82 1.41
CA VAL A 35 5.94 -4.67 1.80
C VAL A 35 6.93 -5.21 0.75
N HIS A 36 6.42 -5.60 -0.42
CA HIS A 36 7.26 -6.13 -1.48
C HIS A 36 7.78 -5.00 -2.38
N LYS A 37 9.10 -4.85 -2.49
CA LYS A 37 9.71 -3.91 -3.42
C LYS A 37 9.84 -4.54 -4.79
N THR A 38 9.11 -4.01 -5.77
CA THR A 38 9.24 -4.39 -7.18
C THR A 38 10.68 -4.23 -7.64
N ARG A 39 11.24 -5.29 -8.23
CA ARG A 39 12.56 -5.24 -8.86
C ARG A 39 12.50 -4.41 -10.14
N GLU A 40 13.59 -3.72 -10.46
CA GLU A 40 13.72 -2.96 -11.72
C GLU A 40 12.63 -1.90 -11.92
N ASN A 41 12.07 -1.37 -10.82
CA ASN A 41 10.97 -0.43 -10.82
C ASN A 41 11.35 1.02 -11.23
N GLY A 42 12.58 1.22 -11.71
CA GLY A 42 13.14 2.50 -12.13
C GLY A 42 13.56 3.44 -11.00
N LEU A 43 13.35 3.08 -9.73
CA LEU A 43 13.64 3.94 -8.59
C LEU A 43 14.92 3.54 -7.84
N PRO A 44 15.62 4.51 -7.21
CA PRO A 44 16.80 4.23 -6.40
C PRO A 44 16.53 3.25 -5.25
N ASP A 45 17.57 2.56 -4.78
CA ASP A 45 17.33 1.46 -3.85
C ASP A 45 16.75 1.87 -2.50
N TRP A 46 17.16 3.05 -2.03
CA TRP A 46 16.79 3.62 -0.74
C TRP A 46 15.31 4.02 -0.62
N THR A 47 14.58 4.13 -1.74
CA THR A 47 13.16 4.54 -1.70
C THR A 47 12.25 3.45 -1.10
N GLY A 48 12.74 2.22 -0.98
CA GLY A 48 11.95 1.10 -0.45
C GLY A 48 10.73 0.80 -1.32
N VAL A 49 9.59 0.56 -0.66
CA VAL A 49 8.31 0.28 -1.30
C VAL A 49 7.55 1.59 -1.46
N MET A 50 7.53 2.10 -2.68
CA MET A 50 6.94 3.39 -2.99
C MET A 50 5.43 3.31 -3.12
N HIS A 51 4.76 4.41 -2.75
CA HIS A 51 3.32 4.57 -2.91
C HIS A 51 2.88 4.26 -4.35
N GLY A 52 1.83 3.45 -4.51
CA GLY A 52 1.23 3.09 -5.79
C GLY A 52 1.83 1.86 -6.46
N TYR A 53 2.98 1.35 -6.01
CA TYR A 53 3.57 0.15 -6.62
C TYR A 53 2.85 -1.15 -6.26
N GLU A 54 1.95 -1.14 -5.27
CA GLU A 54 1.05 -2.25 -4.99
C GLU A 54 0.00 -2.45 -6.09
N ILE A 55 -0.31 -1.41 -6.86
CA ILE A 55 -1.36 -1.41 -7.89
C ILE A 55 -1.09 -2.50 -8.93
N ASP A 56 0.17 -2.64 -9.37
CA ASP A 56 0.58 -3.66 -10.33
C ASP A 56 0.28 -5.08 -9.83
N TYR A 57 0.39 -5.33 -8.52
CA TYR A 57 0.12 -6.65 -7.93
C TYR A 57 -1.36 -6.90 -7.75
N VAL A 58 -2.13 -5.86 -7.42
CA VAL A 58 -3.60 -5.94 -7.34
C VAL A 58 -4.20 -6.25 -8.71
N PHE A 59 -3.69 -5.63 -9.77
CA PHE A 59 -4.13 -5.86 -11.15
C PHE A 59 -3.40 -6.98 -11.88
N VAL A 60 -2.52 -7.71 -11.18
CA VAL A 60 -1.83 -8.87 -11.74
C VAL A 60 -0.97 -8.49 -12.98
N MET A 61 -0.49 -7.24 -13.04
CA MET A 61 0.33 -6.70 -14.13
C MET A 61 1.60 -7.52 -14.40
N PRO A 62 2.31 -8.08 -13.39
CA PRO A 62 3.47 -8.95 -13.65
C PRO A 62 3.15 -10.20 -14.49
N PHE A 63 1.89 -10.60 -14.59
CA PHE A 63 1.42 -11.71 -15.44
C PHE A 63 0.49 -11.23 -16.55
N SER A 64 0.36 -9.92 -16.76
CA SER A 64 -0.28 -9.42 -17.96
C SER A 64 0.53 -9.92 -19.15
N GLU A 65 -0.08 -10.75 -19.98
CA GLU A 65 0.55 -11.20 -21.22
C GLU A 65 1.03 -9.96 -21.98
N GLN A 66 2.22 -10.04 -22.56
CA GLN A 66 2.69 -9.08 -23.55
C GLN A 66 1.80 -9.22 -24.80
N ILE A 67 0.56 -8.73 -24.70
CA ILE A 67 -0.38 -8.63 -25.82
C ILE A 67 0.05 -7.47 -26.72
#